data_AF-A0A2V7V915-F1
#
_entry.id   AF-A0A2V7V915-F1
#
_cell.length_a   1.000
_cell.length_b   1.000
_cell.length_c   1.000
_cell.angle_alpha   90.00
_cell.angle_beta   90.00
_cell.angle_gamma   90.00
#
_symmetry.space_group_name_H-M   'P 1'
#
loop_
_entity.id
_entity.type
_entity.pdbx_description
1 polymer ?
#
loop_
_entity_poly.entity_id
_entity_poly.type
_entity_poly.pdbx_seq_one_letter_code
_entity_poly.pdbx_strand_id
1 'polypeptide(L)'
;MRLELDELVFNASTLLAEGRFDPLDLGRLRLERLTVAAEDFYTFLDAGKNRSRARVAFGRGFADVRVELPGPDISARVRFVPATDRPFALKADEVRLGGVPVPALFVGWVMNMVDPSRGIAARLPFPVEVAGIAIGPAGLRVGGS
;
A
#
# COMPACT_ATOMS: atom_id res chain seq x y z
N MET A 1 -3.73 -15.71 1.38
CA MET A 1 -2.61 -14.94 0.78
C MET A 1 -1.84 -15.87 -0.16
N ARG A 2 -1.33 -15.36 -1.29
CA ARG A 2 -0.46 -16.09 -2.23
C ARG A 2 0.72 -15.19 -2.61
N LEU A 3 1.92 -15.71 -2.37
CA LEU A 3 3.21 -15.08 -2.67
C LEU A 3 3.96 -15.99 -3.64
N GLU A 4 4.64 -15.39 -4.60
CA GLU A 4 5.55 -16.04 -5.53
C GLU A 4 6.94 -15.43 -5.35
N LEU A 5 7.95 -16.29 -5.34
CA LEU A 5 9.35 -15.98 -5.05
C LEU A 5 10.17 -16.37 -6.27
N ASP A 6 10.66 -15.39 -7.02
CA ASP A 6 11.49 -15.62 -8.19
C ASP A 6 12.97 -15.49 -7.82
N GLU A 7 13.79 -16.38 -8.39
CA GLU A 7 15.25 -16.41 -8.18
C GLU A 7 15.64 -16.55 -6.69
N LEU A 8 14.85 -17.33 -5.94
CA LEU A 8 15.12 -17.64 -4.55
C LEU A 8 16.34 -18.55 -4.41
N VAL A 9 17.33 -18.09 -3.64
CA VAL A 9 18.44 -18.90 -3.15
C VAL A 9 18.20 -19.16 -1.66
N PHE A 10 18.22 -20.42 -1.24
CA PHE A 10 18.02 -20.80 0.16
C PHE A 10 19.00 -21.89 0.59
N ASN A 11 19.25 -21.98 1.90
CA ASN A 11 20.12 -23.02 2.44
C ASN A 11 19.36 -24.35 2.57
N ALA A 12 19.60 -25.27 1.62
CA ALA A 12 18.96 -26.58 1.59
C ALA A 12 19.34 -27.46 2.79
N SER A 13 20.57 -27.34 3.29
CA SER A 13 21.05 -28.10 4.44
C SER A 13 20.25 -27.77 5.71
N THR A 14 20.01 -26.49 5.99
CA THR A 14 19.23 -26.06 7.16
C THR A 14 17.77 -26.48 7.05
N LEU A 15 17.21 -26.44 5.83
CA LEU A 15 15.84 -26.88 5.59
C LEU A 15 15.67 -28.37 5.85
N LEU A 16 16.60 -29.20 5.37
CA LEU A 16 16.54 -30.66 5.52
C LEU A 16 16.86 -31.12 6.94
N ALA A 17 17.76 -30.43 7.65
CA ALA A 17 18.20 -30.81 8.99
C ALA A 17 17.31 -30.25 10.11
N GLU A 18 16.87 -28.99 9.99
CA GLU A 18 16.19 -28.26 11.06
C GLU A 18 14.73 -27.92 10.71
N GLY A 19 14.28 -28.21 9.49
CA GLY A 19 12.98 -27.75 9.00
C GLY A 19 12.90 -26.23 8.88
N ARG A 20 14.03 -25.51 8.97
CA ARG A 20 14.09 -24.06 8.94
C ARG A 20 14.33 -23.56 7.52
N PHE A 21 13.38 -22.79 7.01
CA PHE A 21 13.55 -22.08 5.76
C PHE A 21 14.46 -20.85 5.98
N ASP A 22 15.62 -20.87 5.34
CA ASP A 22 16.65 -19.84 5.48
C ASP A 22 16.98 -19.26 4.09
N PRO A 23 16.25 -18.20 3.66
CA PRO A 23 16.47 -17.56 2.37
C PRO A 23 17.76 -16.73 2.42
N LEU A 24 18.69 -17.07 1.53
CA LEU A 24 19.99 -16.42 1.40
C LEU A 24 19.93 -15.24 0.43
N ASP A 25 19.15 -15.37 -0.64
CA ASP A 25 18.93 -14.31 -1.62
C ASP A 25 17.56 -14.46 -2.29
N LEU A 26 17.01 -13.36 -2.78
CA LEU A 26 15.72 -13.33 -3.47
C LEU A 26 15.73 -12.23 -4.54
N GLY A 27 15.67 -12.64 -5.81
CA GLY A 27 15.66 -11.69 -6.92
C GLY A 27 14.37 -10.86 -7.00
N ARG A 28 13.20 -11.49 -6.81
CA ARG A 28 11.90 -10.78 -6.83
C ARG A 28 10.85 -11.48 -5.98
N LEU A 29 10.03 -10.68 -5.30
CA LEU A 29 8.83 -11.13 -4.59
C LEU A 29 7.58 -10.62 -5.32
N ARG A 30 6.65 -11.51 -5.62
CA ARG A 30 5.38 -11.16 -6.25
C ARG A 30 4.20 -11.51 -5.35
N LEU A 31 3.41 -10.49 -4.99
CA LEU A 31 2.15 -10.66 -4.26
C LEU A 31 1.01 -10.86 -5.27
N GLU A 32 0.69 -12.12 -5.51
CA GLU A 32 -0.35 -12.49 -6.47
C GLU A 32 -1.76 -12.35 -5.90
N ARG A 33 -1.97 -12.69 -4.62
CA ARG A 33 -3.30 -12.64 -4.01
C ARG A 33 -3.25 -12.29 -2.54
N LEU A 34 -3.98 -11.25 -2.15
CA LEU A 34 -4.18 -10.85 -0.76
C LEU A 34 -5.58 -10.28 -0.62
N THR A 35 -6.20 -10.51 0.52
CA THR A 35 -7.45 -9.85 0.87
C THR A 35 -7.26 -9.28 2.27
N VAL A 36 -7.57 -7.99 2.40
CA VAL A 36 -7.52 -7.27 3.66
C VAL A 36 -8.94 -6.79 3.91
N ALA A 37 -9.57 -7.27 4.98
CA ALA A 37 -10.91 -6.82 5.33
C ALA A 37 -10.85 -5.35 5.78
N ALA A 38 -11.93 -4.61 5.56
CA ALA A 38 -12.04 -3.22 6.02
C ALA A 38 -11.83 -3.11 7.54
N GLU A 39 -12.39 -4.03 8.32
CA GLU A 39 -12.25 -4.06 9.79
C GLU A 39 -10.80 -4.27 10.24
N ASP A 40 -10.09 -5.21 9.61
CA ASP A 40 -8.67 -5.43 9.89
C ASP A 40 -7.83 -4.19 9.56
N PHE A 41 -8.17 -3.50 8.47
CA PHE A 41 -7.50 -2.28 8.06
C PHE A 41 -7.75 -1.13 9.06
N TYR A 42 -8.99 -0.96 9.54
CA TYR A 42 -9.31 0.05 10.55
C TYR A 42 -8.59 -0.25 11.88
N THR A 43 -8.57 -1.51 12.29
CA THR A 43 -7.82 -1.97 13.48
C THR A 43 -6.32 -1.66 13.35
N PHE A 44 -5.76 -1.86 12.15
CA PHE A 44 -4.37 -1.52 11.86
C PHE A 44 -4.09 -0.01 11.92
N LEU A 45 -5.01 0.83 11.44
CA LEU A 45 -4.89 2.28 11.52
C LEU A 45 -4.94 2.77 12.98
N ASP A 46 -5.86 2.23 13.77
CA ASP A 46 -6.05 2.60 15.17
C ASP A 46 -4.87 2.18 16.04
N ALA A 47 -4.24 1.04 15.74
CA ALA A 47 -3.06 0.56 16.46
C ALA A 47 -1.81 1.45 16.28
N GLY A 48 -1.78 2.32 15.26
CA GLY A 48 -0.62 3.19 14.98
C GLY A 48 -0.72 4.56 15.64
N LYS A 49 0.20 4.88 16.57
CA LYS A 49 0.27 6.21 17.26
C LYS A 49 0.25 7.43 16.33
N ASN A 50 0.77 7.32 15.11
CA ASN A 50 0.76 8.39 14.09
C ASN A 50 -0.26 8.15 12.96
N ARG A 51 -0.96 7.02 12.95
CA ARG A 51 -1.91 6.59 11.91
C ARG A 51 -3.37 6.83 12.30
N SER A 52 -3.66 6.93 13.60
CA SER A 52 -4.97 7.29 14.14
C SER A 52 -5.52 8.64 13.67
N ARG A 53 -4.68 9.50 13.11
CA ARG A 53 -5.08 10.79 12.49
C ARG A 53 -5.60 10.64 11.06
N ALA A 54 -5.45 9.47 10.44
CA ALA A 54 -5.96 9.18 9.11
C ALA A 54 -7.26 8.39 9.21
N ARG A 55 -8.34 8.95 8.67
CA ARG A 55 -9.61 8.24 8.47
C ARG A 55 -9.71 7.82 7.03
N VAL A 56 -10.13 6.58 6.81
CA VAL A 56 -10.28 5.98 5.48
C VAL A 56 -11.68 5.38 5.39
N ALA A 57 -12.39 5.66 4.32
CA ALA A 57 -13.66 5.03 3.99
C ALA A 57 -13.54 4.34 2.63
N PHE A 58 -13.76 3.03 2.59
CA PHE A 58 -13.66 2.27 1.35
C PHE A 58 -14.94 2.38 0.52
N GLY A 59 -14.79 2.90 -0.71
CA GLY A 59 -15.82 2.93 -1.74
C GLY A 59 -15.61 1.85 -2.80
N ARG A 60 -16.35 1.95 -3.91
CA ARG A 60 -16.16 1.07 -5.08
C ARG A 60 -15.08 1.66 -6.00
N GLY A 61 -13.88 1.07 -5.99
CA GLY A 61 -12.76 1.49 -6.83
C GLY A 61 -11.96 2.68 -6.29
N PHE A 62 -12.34 3.22 -5.14
CA PHE A 62 -11.66 4.33 -4.47
C PHE A 62 -11.78 4.22 -2.96
N ALA A 63 -10.93 4.93 -2.24
CA ALA A 63 -11.06 5.18 -0.81
C ALA A 63 -11.08 6.69 -0.57
N ASP A 64 -12.04 7.17 0.20
CA ASP A 64 -12.02 8.55 0.68
C ASP A 64 -11.11 8.59 1.91
N VAL A 65 -10.06 9.42 1.85
CA VAL A 65 -9.05 9.53 2.90
C VAL A 65 -9.07 10.95 3.45
N ARG A 66 -9.08 11.06 4.77
CA ARG A 66 -8.97 12.32 5.51
C ARG A 66 -7.83 12.21 6.51
N VAL A 67 -6.86 13.11 6.43
CA VAL A 67 -5.71 13.15 7.35
C VAL A 67 -5.77 14.42 8.17
N GLU A 68 -5.83 14.26 9.49
CA GLU A 68 -5.76 15.34 10.46
C GLU A 68 -4.28 15.68 10.72
N LEU A 69 -3.86 16.86 10.28
CA LEU A 69 -2.51 17.39 10.47
C LEU A 69 -2.53 18.44 11.60
N PRO A 70 -1.37 18.77 12.21
CA PRO A 70 -1.23 19.94 13.09
C PRO A 70 -1.27 21.25 12.27
N GLY A 71 -2.32 21.42 11.46
CA GLY A 71 -2.50 22.41 10.40
C GLY A 71 -3.80 22.13 9.62
N PRO A 72 -3.95 22.63 8.39
CA PRO A 72 -5.13 22.33 7.57
C PRO A 72 -5.23 20.82 7.30
N ASP A 73 -6.44 20.29 7.48
CA ASP A 73 -6.77 18.91 7.18
C ASP A 73 -6.67 18.63 5.68
N ILE A 74 -6.22 17.43 5.32
CA ILE A 74 -6.20 16.98 3.93
C ILE A 74 -7.34 15.98 3.76
N SER A 75 -8.15 16.16 2.72
CA SER A 75 -9.08 15.11 2.27
C SER A 75 -8.94 14.87 0.79
N ALA A 76 -9.03 13.62 0.36
CA ALA A 76 -8.90 13.24 -1.03
C ALA A 76 -9.57 11.90 -1.30
N ARG A 77 -10.01 11.69 -2.53
CA ARG A 77 -10.37 10.37 -3.03
C ARG A 77 -9.14 9.72 -3.64
N VAL A 78 -8.68 8.60 -3.09
CA VAL A 78 -7.48 7.90 -3.56
C VAL A 78 -7.81 6.54 -4.18
N ARG A 79 -6.98 6.17 -5.15
CA ARG A 79 -7.01 4.86 -5.81
C ARG A 79 -5.61 4.36 -6.08
N PHE A 80 -5.45 3.05 -6.10
CA PHE A 80 -4.20 2.41 -6.50
C PHE A 80 -4.05 2.46 -8.02
N VAL A 81 -2.84 2.74 -8.48
CA VAL A 81 -2.45 2.66 -9.89
C VAL A 81 -1.15 1.87 -10.05
N PRO A 82 -0.96 1.16 -11.17
CA PRO A 82 0.30 0.49 -11.46
C PRO A 82 1.46 1.49 -11.50
N ALA A 83 2.64 1.04 -11.07
CA ALA A 83 3.88 1.78 -11.14
C ALA A 83 5.03 0.85 -11.52
N THR A 84 6.02 1.38 -12.25
CA THR A 84 7.15 0.58 -12.76
C THR A 84 8.32 0.52 -11.77
N ASP A 85 8.47 1.54 -10.93
CA ASP A 85 9.59 1.73 -10.01
C ASP A 85 9.28 1.29 -8.56
N ARG A 86 8.06 0.82 -8.30
CA ARG A 86 7.56 0.54 -6.95
C ARG A 86 6.37 -0.42 -7.00
N PRO A 87 5.97 -1.03 -5.87
CA PRO A 87 4.92 -2.05 -5.86
C PRO A 87 3.55 -1.56 -6.35
N PHE A 88 3.23 -0.29 -6.09
CA PHE A 88 2.03 0.42 -6.55
C PHE A 88 2.25 1.92 -6.37
N ALA A 89 1.47 2.77 -7.02
CA ALA A 89 1.38 4.20 -6.70
C ALA A 89 -0.04 4.56 -6.28
N LEU A 90 -0.18 5.68 -5.58
CA LEU A 90 -1.48 6.26 -5.26
C LEU A 90 -1.77 7.41 -6.21
N LYS A 91 -2.98 7.42 -6.78
CA LYS A 91 -3.53 8.59 -7.44
C LYS A 91 -4.63 9.18 -6.58
N ALA A 92 -4.59 10.49 -6.37
CA ALA A 92 -5.65 11.22 -5.70
C ALA A 92 -6.44 12.07 -6.70
N ASP A 93 -7.73 12.09 -6.48
CA ASP A 93 -8.74 12.92 -7.13
C ASP A 93 -9.49 13.69 -6.01
N GLU A 94 -10.17 14.80 -6.34
CA GLU A 94 -10.96 15.61 -5.38
C GLU A 94 -10.18 16.07 -4.12
N VAL A 95 -8.89 16.41 -4.28
CA VAL A 95 -8.05 16.85 -3.15
C VAL A 95 -8.53 18.19 -2.58
N ARG A 96 -8.68 18.24 -1.26
CA ARG A 96 -9.00 19.45 -0.48
C ARG A 96 -8.01 19.63 0.66
N LEU A 97 -7.63 20.88 0.91
CA LEU A 97 -6.75 21.30 2.00
C LEU A 97 -7.49 22.36 2.83
N GLY A 98 -7.78 22.10 4.11
CA GLY A 98 -8.56 23.04 4.92
C GLY A 98 -9.99 23.23 4.41
N GLY A 99 -10.57 22.22 3.76
CA GLY A 99 -11.86 22.30 3.07
C GLY A 99 -11.84 23.00 1.70
N VAL A 100 -10.72 23.61 1.29
CA VAL A 100 -10.59 24.30 0.00
C VAL A 100 -10.10 23.32 -1.07
N PRO A 101 -10.75 23.24 -2.25
CA PRO A 101 -10.28 22.39 -3.33
C PRO A 101 -8.90 22.80 -3.83
N VAL A 102 -7.99 21.84 -3.93
CA VAL A 102 -6.64 22.04 -4.46
C VAL A 102 -6.69 22.01 -5.98
N PRO A 103 -6.16 23.03 -6.69
CA PRO A 103 -6.08 23.01 -8.14
C PRO A 103 -5.31 21.79 -8.65
N ALA A 104 -5.74 21.23 -9.80
CA ALA A 104 -5.18 20.00 -10.37
C ALA A 104 -3.64 20.03 -10.52
N LEU A 105 -3.07 21.20 -10.83
CA LEU A 105 -1.63 21.38 -10.99
C LEU A 105 -0.83 21.10 -9.70
N PHE A 106 -1.45 21.25 -8.53
CA PHE A 106 -0.81 21.09 -7.22
C PHE A 106 -1.08 19.72 -6.59
N VAL A 107 -2.00 18.93 -7.14
CA VAL A 107 -2.31 17.58 -6.63
C VAL A 107 -1.06 16.69 -6.62
N GLY A 108 -0.23 16.74 -7.65
CA GLY A 108 1.03 15.99 -7.69
C GLY A 108 2.02 16.38 -6.59
N TRP A 109 2.08 17.67 -6.23
CA TRP A 109 2.90 18.14 -5.11
C TRP A 109 2.39 17.61 -3.77
N VAL A 110 1.07 17.65 -3.54
CA VAL A 110 0.46 17.05 -2.34
C VAL A 110 0.76 15.56 -2.26
N MET A 111 0.57 14.84 -3.37
CA MET A 111 0.80 13.39 -3.43
C MET A 111 2.25 13.01 -3.18
N ASN A 112 3.22 13.82 -3.62
CA ASN A 112 4.62 13.59 -3.29
C ASN A 112 4.91 13.62 -1.78
N MET A 113 4.10 14.34 -1.00
CA MET A 113 4.28 14.46 0.45
C MET A 113 3.59 13.33 1.22
N VAL A 114 2.47 12.81 0.71
CA VAL A 114 1.61 11.87 1.44
C VAL A 114 1.67 10.43 0.92
N ASP A 115 2.09 10.20 -0.34
CA ASP A 115 2.16 8.86 -0.92
C ASP A 115 3.29 8.05 -0.25
N PRO A 116 2.99 7.00 0.53
CA PRO A 116 3.99 6.23 1.22
C PRO A 116 4.74 5.26 0.29
N SER A 117 4.27 5.05 -0.94
CA SER A 117 4.78 4.01 -1.85
C SER A 117 6.28 4.14 -2.12
N ARG A 118 6.78 5.38 -2.26
CA ARG A 118 8.21 5.63 -2.46
C ARG A 118 9.05 5.26 -1.24
N GLY A 119 8.58 5.61 -0.05
CA GLY A 119 9.26 5.27 1.20
C GLY A 119 9.25 3.77 1.47
N ILE A 120 8.18 3.07 1.06
CA ILE A 120 8.10 1.61 1.10
C ILE A 120 9.13 1.02 0.13
N ALA A 121 9.11 1.43 -1.14
CA ALA A 121 10.04 0.94 -2.17
C ALA A 121 11.51 1.09 -1.76
N ALA A 122 11.89 2.25 -1.22
CA ALA A 122 13.27 2.51 -0.77
C ALA A 122 13.74 1.62 0.40
N ARG A 123 12.83 0.98 1.13
CA ARG A 123 13.13 0.13 2.30
C ARG A 123 13.06 -1.36 1.98
N LEU A 124 12.63 -1.72 0.79
CA LEU A 124 12.51 -3.11 0.38
C LEU A 124 13.90 -3.62 -0.04
N PRO A 125 14.39 -4.72 0.55
CA PRO A 125 15.71 -5.26 0.23
C PRO A 125 15.77 -5.89 -1.17
N PHE A 126 14.62 -6.19 -1.77
CA PHE A 126 14.47 -6.73 -3.11
C PHE A 126 13.24 -6.11 -3.81
N PRO A 127 13.18 -6.13 -5.14
CA PRO A 127 11.99 -5.74 -5.90
C PRO A 127 10.74 -6.50 -5.45
N VAL A 128 9.66 -5.76 -5.17
CA VAL A 128 8.35 -6.32 -4.85
C VAL A 128 7.32 -5.89 -5.89
N GLU A 129 6.68 -6.87 -6.51
CA GLU A 129 5.56 -6.66 -7.41
C GLU A 129 4.25 -7.00 -6.71
N VAL A 130 3.24 -6.17 -6.90
CA VAL A 130 1.90 -6.41 -6.36
C VAL A 130 0.93 -6.48 -7.54
N ALA A 131 0.16 -7.58 -7.62
CA ALA A 131 -0.89 -7.69 -8.61
C ALA A 131 -1.93 -6.56 -8.46
N GLY A 132 -2.79 -6.36 -9.46
CA GLY A 132 -3.80 -5.30 -9.44
C GLY A 132 -4.57 -5.24 -8.11
N ILE A 133 -4.58 -4.06 -7.51
CA ILE A 133 -5.24 -3.80 -6.21
C ILE A 133 -6.62 -3.21 -6.48
N ALA A 134 -7.66 -3.97 -6.17
CA ALA A 134 -9.04 -3.53 -6.19
C ALA A 134 -9.45 -3.02 -4.81
N ILE A 135 -10.11 -1.86 -4.79
CA ILE A 135 -10.78 -1.32 -3.60
C ILE A 135 -12.27 -1.62 -3.70
N GLY A 136 -12.84 -2.20 -2.65
CA GLY A 136 -14.28 -2.37 -2.50
C GLY A 136 -14.75 -2.04 -1.09
N PRO A 137 -16.06 -1.95 -0.86
CA PRO A 137 -16.61 -1.63 0.46
C PRO A 137 -16.20 -2.61 1.57
N ALA A 138 -15.92 -3.86 1.20
CA ALA A 138 -15.45 -4.89 2.13
C ALA A 138 -13.94 -4.81 2.45
N GLY A 139 -13.19 -3.93 1.78
CA GLY A 139 -11.75 -3.74 1.97
C GLY A 139 -10.94 -3.81 0.68
N LEU A 140 -9.71 -4.29 0.79
CA LEU A 140 -8.74 -4.35 -0.30
C LEU A 140 -8.57 -5.78 -0.80
N ARG A 141 -8.47 -5.93 -2.12
CA ARG A 141 -8.16 -7.20 -2.77
C ARG A 141 -7.02 -7.03 -3.76
N VAL A 142 -5.90 -7.65 -3.46
CA VAL A 142 -4.80 -7.86 -4.41
C VAL A 142 -5.09 -9.13 -5.17
N GLY A 143 -4.97 -9.07 -6.49
CA GLY A 143 -5.18 -10.23 -7.33
C GLY A 143 -6.65 -10.57 -7.47
N GLY A 144 -7.16 -10.30 -8.66
CA GLY A 144 -8.47 -10.72 -9.09
C GLY A 144 -8.53 -10.60 -10.60
N SER A 145 -8.81 -11.75 -11.22
CA SER A 145 -9.30 -11.88 -12.59
C SER A 145 -10.20 -10.73 -13.00
#